data_AF-M3HRB6-F1
#
_entry.id   AF-M3HRB6-F1
#
_cell.length_a   1.000
_cell.length_b   1.000
_cell.length_c   1.000
_cell.angle_alpha   90.00
_cell.angle_beta   90.00
_cell.angle_gamma   90.00
#
_symmetry.space_group_name_H-M   'P 1'
#
loop_
_entity.id
_entity.type
_entity.pdbx_description
1 polymer ?
#
loop_
_entity_poly.entity_id
_entity_poly.type
_entity_poly.pdbx_seq_one_letter_code
_entity_poly.pdbx_strand_id
1 'polypeptide(L)'
;MLDVIEKNIKRLNHLIENLLKFEEVRGEDNSGLIENFDPALVIEEVLYSNEPSAKEKGLVVELDLIKGLKVRGIRFEFSQVITNLFVNAIKYTEREKSKSK
;
A
#
# COMPACT_ATOMS: atom_id res chain seq x y z
N MET A 1 21.09 6.41 -23.18
CA MET A 1 21.31 4.94 -23.22
C MET A 1 21.48 4.39 -21.81
N LEU A 2 22.33 5.00 -20.97
CA LEU A 2 22.45 4.69 -19.54
C LEU A 2 21.11 4.82 -18.79
N ASP A 3 20.32 5.87 -19.03
CA ASP A 3 19.01 6.06 -18.38
C ASP A 3 18.01 4.93 -18.69
N VAL A 4 18.09 4.35 -19.90
CA VAL A 4 17.22 3.24 -20.32
C VAL A 4 17.61 1.96 -19.58
N ILE A 5 18.91 1.73 -19.42
CA ILE A 5 19.44 0.58 -18.67
C ILE A 5 19.05 0.71 -17.20
N GLU A 6 19.23 1.88 -16.59
CA GLU A 6 18.89 2.12 -15.19
C GLU A 6 17.38 1.95 -14.93
N LYS A 7 16.52 2.46 -15.82
CA LYS A 7 15.06 2.28 -15.74
C LYS A 7 14.66 0.80 -15.82
N ASN A 8 15.32 0.03 -16.69
CA ASN A 8 15.05 -1.41 -16.82
C ASN A 8 15.52 -2.18 -15.59
N ILE A 9 16.68 -1.85 -15.02
CA ILE A 9 17.17 -2.46 -13.77
C ILE A 9 16.20 -2.19 -12.62
N LYS A 10 15.73 -0.93 -12.45
CA LYS A 10 14.72 -0.59 -11.43
C LYS A 10 13.42 -1.37 -11.64
N ARG A 11 12.96 -1.52 -12.88
CA ARG A 11 11.77 -2.31 -13.19
C ARG A 11 11.95 -3.79 -12.86
N LEU A 12 13.12 -4.35 -13.16
CA LEU A 12 13.42 -5.75 -12.94
C LEU A 12 13.56 -6.07 -11.45
N ASN A 13 14.23 -5.21 -10.67
CA ASN A 13 14.27 -5.31 -9.21
C ASN A 13 12.86 -5.28 -8.60
N HIS A 14 12.00 -4.36 -9.07
CA HIS A 14 10.64 -4.28 -8.57
C HIS A 14 9.81 -5.54 -8.89
N LEU A 15 10.05 -6.18 -10.05
CA LEU A 15 9.40 -7.45 -10.39
C LEU A 15 9.89 -8.61 -9.51
N ILE A 16 11.19 -8.65 -9.21
CA ILE A 16 11.78 -9.65 -8.31
C ILE A 16 11.23 -9.47 -6.89
N GLU A 17 11.20 -8.25 -6.37
CA GLU A 17 10.65 -7.94 -5.04
C GLU A 17 9.18 -8.36 -4.93
N ASN A 18 8.37 -8.08 -5.95
CA ASN A 18 6.96 -8.47 -5.96
C ASN A 18 6.79 -9.99 -6.03
N LEU A 19 7.65 -10.70 -6.75
CA LEU A 19 7.63 -12.17 -6.81
C LEU A 19 8.04 -12.80 -5.47
N LEU A 20 9.08 -12.29 -4.81
CA LEU A 20 9.52 -12.78 -3.50
C LEU A 20 8.44 -12.57 -2.44
N LYS A 21 7.81 -11.38 -2.41
CA LYS A 21 6.67 -11.10 -1.51
C LYS A 21 5.49 -12.03 -1.78
N PHE A 22 5.24 -12.38 -3.04
CA PHE A 22 4.17 -13.32 -3.40
C PHE A 22 4.44 -14.74 -2.87
N GLU A 23 5.70 -15.19 -2.93
CA GLU A 23 6.10 -16.49 -2.38
C GLU A 23 6.05 -16.50 -0.84
N GLU A 24 6.49 -15.43 -0.18
CA GLU A 24 6.41 -15.28 1.29
C GLU A 24 4.96 -15.40 1.79
N VAL A 25 4.01 -14.77 1.09
CA VAL A 25 2.58 -14.83 1.44
C VAL A 25 1.98 -16.24 1.28
N ARG A 26 2.55 -17.09 0.41
CA ARG A 26 2.05 -18.47 0.19
C ARG A 26 2.73 -19.53 1.03
N GLY A 27 3.91 -19.22 1.60
CA GLY A 27 4.77 -20.18 2.29
C GLY A 27 4.42 -20.44 3.75
N GLU A 28 3.64 -19.58 4.41
CA GLU A 28 3.23 -19.77 5.78
C GLU A 28 1.89 -20.51 5.86
N ASP A 29 1.83 -21.54 6.71
CA ASP A 29 0.59 -22.27 7.03
C ASP A 29 -0.33 -21.32 7.81
N ASN A 30 -1.07 -20.51 7.06
CA ASN A 30 -1.84 -19.34 7.51
C ASN A 30 -3.00 -19.65 8.47
N SER A 31 -3.23 -20.93 8.80
CA SER A 31 -4.29 -21.39 9.69
C SER A 31 -4.17 -20.82 11.12
N GLY A 32 -2.96 -20.49 11.57
CA GLY A 32 -2.69 -19.88 12.89
C GLY A 32 -2.77 -18.35 12.95
N LEU A 33 -2.90 -17.66 11.80
CA LEU A 33 -2.83 -16.19 11.70
C LEU A 33 -4.20 -15.51 11.53
N ILE A 34 -5.28 -16.30 11.47
CA ILE A 34 -6.64 -15.76 11.36
C ILE A 34 -7.05 -15.16 12.70
N GLU A 35 -7.26 -13.85 12.73
CA GLU A 35 -7.71 -13.10 13.89
C GLU A 35 -8.94 -12.24 13.57
N ASN A 36 -9.60 -11.72 14.62
CA ASN A 36 -10.59 -10.66 14.47
C ASN A 36 -9.88 -9.32 14.63
N PHE A 37 -9.95 -8.46 13.62
CA PHE A 37 -9.35 -7.13 13.66
C PHE A 37 -10.33 -6.06 13.17
N ASP A 38 -10.05 -4.80 13.52
CA ASP A 38 -10.74 -3.62 13.00
C ASP A 38 -10.00 -3.11 11.75
N PRO A 39 -10.61 -3.21 10.55
CA PRO A 39 -9.99 -2.73 9.32
C PRO A 39 -9.63 -1.25 9.35
N ALA A 40 -10.40 -0.42 10.07
CA ALA A 40 -10.15 1.01 10.14
C ALA A 40 -8.79 1.30 10.79
N LEU A 41 -8.44 0.58 11.85
CA LEU A 41 -7.14 0.71 12.52
C LEU A 41 -5.98 0.32 11.59
N VAL A 42 -6.14 -0.76 10.83
CA VAL A 42 -5.11 -1.22 9.89
C VAL A 42 -4.93 -0.21 8.75
N ILE A 43 -6.02 0.34 8.21
CA ILE A 43 -5.97 1.38 7.17
C ILE A 43 -5.28 2.63 7.71
N GLU A 44 -5.61 3.08 8.92
CA GLU A 44 -4.96 4.23 9.58
C GLU A 44 -3.45 4.03 9.72
N GLU A 45 -3.00 2.85 10.17
CA GLU A 45 -1.56 2.51 10.28
C GLU A 45 -0.83 2.55 8.93
N VAL A 46 -1.43 1.98 7.88
CA VAL A 46 -0.84 1.96 6.54
C VAL A 46 -0.75 3.38 5.97
N LEU A 47 -1.79 4.19 6.12
CA LEU A 47 -1.78 5.56 5.62
C LEU A 47 -0.81 6.43 6.40
N TYR A 48 -0.70 6.28 7.71
CA TYR A 48 0.26 7.00 8.54
C TYR A 48 1.71 6.70 8.12
N SER A 49 2.04 5.43 7.89
CA SER A 49 3.39 5.02 7.47
C SER A 49 3.78 5.50 6.07
N ASN A 50 2.80 5.77 5.20
CA ASN A 50 3.01 6.21 3.81
C ASN A 50 2.63 7.68 3.56
N GLU A 51 2.21 8.41 4.60
CA GLU A 51 1.83 9.83 4.54
C GLU A 51 2.94 10.73 3.96
N PRO A 52 4.24 10.54 4.30
CA PRO A 52 5.30 11.35 3.72
C PRO A 52 5.34 11.31 2.19
N SER A 53 5.13 10.14 1.59
CA SER A 53 5.14 9.98 0.13
C SER A 53 3.97 10.71 -0.55
N ALA A 54 2.80 10.75 0.09
CA ALA A 54 1.67 11.53 -0.41
C ALA A 54 1.94 13.05 -0.31
N LYS A 55 2.50 13.50 0.82
CA LYS A 55 2.87 14.90 1.06
C LYS A 55 3.92 15.42 0.09
N GLU A 56 4.98 14.64 -0.17
CA GLU A 56 6.01 14.99 -1.16
C GLU A 56 5.41 15.20 -2.56
N LYS A 57 4.41 14.38 -2.91
CA LYS A 57 3.69 14.53 -4.17
C LYS A 57 2.65 15.67 -4.15
N GLY A 58 2.40 16.29 -3.00
CA GLY A 58 1.41 17.36 -2.83
C GLY A 58 -0.03 16.87 -2.96
N LEU A 59 -0.29 15.61 -2.59
CA LEU A 59 -1.62 15.03 -2.57
C LEU A 59 -2.28 15.23 -1.20
N VAL A 60 -3.59 15.41 -1.22
CA VAL A 60 -4.45 15.40 -0.02
C VAL A 60 -5.06 14.01 0.11
N VAL A 61 -5.04 13.46 1.33
CA VAL A 61 -5.64 12.16 1.64
C VAL A 61 -6.80 12.41 2.60
N GLU A 62 -8.00 12.06 2.17
CA GLU A 62 -9.22 12.15 2.97
C GLU A 62 -9.61 10.75 3.45
N LEU A 63 -10.01 10.66 4.72
CA LEU A 63 -10.41 9.41 5.36
C LEU A 63 -11.85 9.51 5.85
N ASP A 64 -12.68 8.60 5.37
CA ASP A 64 -14.02 8.32 5.90
C ASP A 64 -14.10 6.84 6.28
N LEU A 65 -13.89 6.55 7.56
CA LEU A 65 -13.73 5.18 8.06
C LEU A 65 -14.73 4.92 9.20
N ILE A 66 -15.42 3.78 9.10
CA ILE A 66 -16.26 3.27 10.17
C ILE A 66 -15.39 2.44 11.13
N LYS A 67 -15.29 2.86 12.38
CA LYS A 67 -14.53 2.16 13.44
C LYS A 67 -15.38 1.12 14.18
N GLY A 68 -14.71 0.15 14.79
CA GLY A 68 -15.31 -0.88 15.63
C GLY A 68 -15.87 -2.07 14.85
N LEU A 69 -15.61 -2.15 13.54
CA LEU A 69 -15.94 -3.34 12.76
C LEU A 69 -15.04 -4.50 13.20
N LYS A 70 -15.57 -5.73 13.16
CA LYS A 70 -14.78 -6.94 13.41
C LYS A 70 -14.80 -7.80 12.17
N VAL A 71 -13.66 -7.90 11.51
CA VAL A 71 -13.45 -8.77 10.36
C VAL A 71 -12.55 -9.92 10.78
N ARG A 72 -12.96 -11.14 10.42
CA ARG A 72 -12.16 -12.34 10.62
C ARG A 72 -11.27 -12.56 9.39
N GLY A 73 -9.95 -12.52 9.57
CA GLY A 73 -9.00 -12.71 8.48
C GLY A 73 -7.56 -12.57 8.96
N ILE A 74 -6.62 -12.52 8.02
CA ILE A 74 -5.20 -12.34 8.32
C ILE A 74 -4.88 -10.85 8.24
N ARG A 75 -4.70 -10.20 9.40
CA ARG A 75 -4.50 -8.75 9.50
C ARG A 75 -3.30 -8.27 8.69
N PHE A 76 -2.22 -9.05 8.66
CA PHE A 76 -1.01 -8.73 7.90
C PHE A 76 -1.28 -8.70 6.39
N GLU A 77 -1.95 -9.72 5.84
CA GLU A 77 -2.31 -9.76 4.42
C GLU A 77 -3.24 -8.61 4.05
N PHE A 78 -4.20 -8.28 4.91
CA PHE A 78 -5.05 -7.11 4.72
C PHE A 78 -4.22 -5.82 4.65
N SER A 79 -3.27 -5.63 5.57
CA SER A 79 -2.33 -4.50 5.55
C SER A 79 -1.52 -4.44 4.25
N GLN A 80 -1.05 -5.58 3.74
CA GLN A 80 -0.34 -5.65 2.45
C GLN A 80 -1.21 -5.19 1.29
N VAL A 81 -2.47 -5.66 1.24
CA VAL A 81 -3.43 -5.23 0.21
C VAL A 81 -3.65 -3.71 0.27
N ILE A 82 -3.93 -3.17 1.46
CA ILE A 82 -4.14 -1.72 1.62
C ILE A 82 -2.88 -0.93 1.23
N THR A 83 -1.69 -1.40 1.61
CA THR A 83 -0.42 -0.76 1.26
C THR A 83 -0.25 -0.70 -0.25
N ASN A 84 -0.47 -1.82 -0.95
CA ASN A 84 -0.37 -1.88 -2.40
C ASN A 84 -1.35 -0.93 -3.09
N LEU A 85 -2.60 -0.87 -2.62
CA LEU A 85 -3.61 0.03 -3.17
C LEU A 85 -3.23 1.50 -2.93
N PHE A 86 -2.81 1.85 -1.72
CA PHE A 86 -2.48 3.22 -1.35
C PHE A 86 -1.22 3.75 -2.04
N VAL A 87 -0.15 2.95 -2.09
CA VAL A 87 1.08 3.31 -2.82
C VAL A 87 0.79 3.47 -4.31
N ASN A 88 -0.05 2.60 -4.88
CA ASN A 88 -0.49 2.77 -6.27
C ASN A 88 -1.29 4.06 -6.46
N ALA A 89 -2.22 4.39 -5.55
CA ALA A 89 -2.96 5.63 -5.62
C ALA A 89 -2.03 6.85 -5.60
N ILE A 90 -1.05 6.91 -4.68
CA ILE A 90 -0.04 7.97 -4.65
C ILE A 90 0.73 8.01 -5.98
N LYS A 91 1.18 6.87 -6.48
CA LYS A 91 2.00 6.79 -7.70
C LYS A 91 1.27 7.30 -8.94
N TYR A 92 0.00 6.97 -9.10
CA TYR A 92 -0.75 7.25 -10.33
C TYR A 92 -1.66 8.48 -10.27
N THR A 93 -1.86 9.08 -9.10
CA THR A 93 -2.62 10.34 -8.99
C THR A 93 -1.74 11.53 -9.36
N GLU A 94 -2.09 12.26 -10.42
CA GLU A 94 -1.46 13.53 -10.75
C GLU A 94 -1.89 14.60 -9.75
N ARG A 95 -1.05 15.61 -9.47
CA ARG A 95 -1.45 16.73 -8.58
C ARG A 95 -2.77 17.31 -9.06
N GLU A 96 -3.74 17.49 -8.16
CA GLU A 96 -4.85 18.38 -8.45
C GLU A 96 -4.26 19.74 -8.85
N LYS A 97 -4.54 20.18 -10.07
CA LYS A 97 -4.38 21.59 -10.42
C LYS A 97 -5.34 22.32 -9.51
N SER A 98 -4.83 22.97 -8.48
CA SER A 98 -5.57 23.96 -7.71
C SER A 98 -6.29 24.86 -8.70
N LYS A 99 -7.62 24.77 -8.73
CA LYS A 99 -8.44 25.79 -9.37
C LYS A 99 -8.27 27.04 -8.51
N SER A 100 -7.22 27.82 -8.78
CA SER A 100 -7.21 29.23 -8.44
C SER A 100 -8.40 29.85 -9.15
N LYS A 101 -9.41 30.24 -8.37
CA LYS A 101 -10.47 31.13 -8.80
C LYS A 101 -10.74 32.12 -7.69
#